data_AF-X1NUF3-F1
#
_entry.id   AF-X1NUF3-F1
#
_cell.length_a   1.000
_cell.length_b   1.000
_cell.length_c   1.000
_cell.angle_alpha   90.00
_cell.angle_beta   90.00
_cell.angle_gamma   90.00
#
_symmetry.space_group_name_H-M   'P 1'
#
loop_
_entity.id
_entity.type
_entity.pdbx_description
1 polymer ?
#
loop_
_entity_poly.entity_id
_entity_poly.type
_entity_poly.pdbx_seq_one_letter_code
_entity_poly.pdbx_strand_id
1 'polypeptide(L)' 'MGSGSMEEAQSWVEYCNCSGDTYYANLRRKHGREKPYGVKYWGLGNEVYGDWQIGQKNAEDYASEAREYAK' A
#
# COMPACT_ATOMS: atom_id res chain seq x y z
N MET A 1 5.00 3.52 3.90
CA MET A 1 6.20 3.15 4.70
C MET A 1 7.45 3.15 3.83
N GLY A 2 8.60 3.46 4.42
CA GLY A 2 9.72 4.06 3.69
C GLY A 2 9.40 5.52 3.39
N SER A 3 9.45 5.93 2.14
CA SER A 3 9.02 7.27 1.69
C SER A 3 7.52 7.38 1.35
N GLY A 4 6.78 6.26 1.27
CA GLY A 4 5.36 6.25 0.89
C GLY A 4 4.42 6.52 2.07
N SER A 5 3.23 7.06 1.79
CA SER A 5 2.22 7.41 2.80
C SER A 5 1.11 6.36 2.95
N MET A 6 0.22 6.56 3.94
CA MET A 6 -0.94 5.70 4.14
C MET A 6 -1.99 5.88 3.04
N GLU A 7 -2.19 7.12 2.59
CA GLU A 7 -3.05 7.45 1.47
C GLU A 7 -2.58 6.76 0.19
N GLU A 8 -1.26 6.69 -0.02
CA GLU A 8 -0.68 5.97 -1.16
C GLU A 8 -0.94 4.46 -1.06
N ALA A 9 -0.80 3.87 0.13
CA ALA A 9 -1.11 2.46 0.33
C ALA A 9 -2.60 2.15 0.05
N GLN A 10 -3.52 2.99 0.54
CA GLN A 10 -4.95 2.87 0.26
C GLN A 10 -5.25 3.00 -1.24
N SER A 11 -4.59 3.95 -1.89
CA SER A 11 -4.69 4.18 -3.34
C SER A 11 -4.29 2.95 -4.14
N TRP A 12 -3.22 2.25 -3.72
CA TRP A 12 -2.82 0.97 -4.31
C TRP A 12 -3.84 -0.14 -4.11
N VAL A 13 -4.43 -0.26 -2.90
CA VAL A 13 -5.48 -1.24 -2.63
C VAL A 13 -6.69 -0.98 -3.52
N GLU A 14 -7.12 0.28 -3.65
CA GLU A 14 -8.22 0.67 -4.54
C GLU A 14 -7.89 0.35 -6.01
N TYR A 15 -6.72 0.80 -6.49
CA TYR A 15 -6.27 0.56 -7.85
C TYR A 15 -6.28 -0.94 -8.18
N CYS A 16 -5.75 -1.77 -7.27
CA CYS A 16 -5.61 -3.18 -7.50
C CYS A 16 -6.93 -3.96 -7.39
N ASN A 17 -7.81 -3.58 -6.47
CA ASN A 17 -8.91 -4.46 -6.05
C ASN A 17 -10.31 -3.86 -6.20
N CYS A 18 -10.47 -2.54 -6.32
CA CYS A 18 -11.78 -1.91 -6.42
C CYS A 18 -12.43 -2.16 -7.81
N SER A 19 -13.68 -2.62 -7.80
CA SER A 19 -14.53 -2.77 -8.98
C SER A 19 -15.47 -1.59 -9.23
N GLY A 20 -15.55 -0.64 -8.27
CA GLY A 20 -16.43 0.53 -8.35
C GLY A 20 -15.99 1.58 -9.39
N ASP A 21 -16.74 2.68 -9.42
CA ASP A 21 -16.44 3.88 -10.19
C ASP A 21 -15.72 4.90 -9.32
N THR A 22 -14.45 4.63 -9.05
CA THR A 22 -13.58 5.44 -8.20
C THR A 22 -12.32 5.86 -8.96
N TYR A 23 -11.62 6.88 -8.47
CA TYR A 23 -10.50 7.48 -9.20
C TYR A 23 -9.44 6.44 -9.61
N TYR A 24 -8.96 5.62 -8.68
CA TYR A 24 -7.89 4.66 -8.95
C TYR A 24 -8.39 3.42 -9.70
N ALA A 25 -9.64 3.00 -9.47
CA ALA A 25 -10.26 1.95 -10.29
C ALA A 25 -10.34 2.39 -11.77
N ASN A 26 -10.73 3.64 -12.03
CA ASN A 26 -10.76 4.22 -13.37
C ASN A 26 -9.38 4.45 -13.97
N LEU A 27 -8.40 4.83 -13.14
CA LEU A 27 -7.01 4.92 -13.58
C LEU A 27 -6.50 3.55 -14.05
N ARG A 28 -6.84 2.47 -13.34
CA ARG A 28 -6.52 1.09 -13.77
C ARG A 28 -7.14 0.76 -15.14
N ARG A 29 -8.41 1.11 -15.34
CA ARG A 29 -9.09 0.94 -16.63
C ARG A 29 -8.39 1.71 -17.76
N LYS A 30 -8.01 2.96 -17.50
CA LYS A 30 -7.24 3.81 -18.44
C LYS A 30 -5.88 3.22 -18.78
N HIS A 31 -5.24 2.51 -17.84
CA HIS A 31 -3.98 1.79 -18.09
C HIS A 31 -4.19 0.46 -18.84
N GLY A 32 -5.40 0.17 -19.32
CA GLY A 32 -5.72 -0.99 -20.16
C GLY A 32 -6.21 -2.22 -19.40
N ARG A 33 -6.49 -2.10 -18.09
CA ARG A 33 -6.96 -3.23 -17.28
C ARG A 33 -8.34 -2.96 -16.68
N GLU A 34 -9.37 -3.50 -17.32
CA GLU A 34 -10.75 -3.32 -16.87
C GLU A 34 -11.03 -3.97 -15.51
N LYS A 35 -10.73 -5.27 -15.41
CA LYS A 35 -11.02 -6.08 -14.21
C LYS A 35 -9.95 -5.88 -13.12
N PRO A 36 -10.34 -5.85 -11.83
CA PRO A 36 -9.39 -5.85 -10.72
C PRO A 36 -8.36 -6.99 -10.81
N TYR A 37 -7.19 -6.78 -10.20
CA TYR A 37 -6.14 -7.78 -10.09
C TYR A 37 -6.45 -8.82 -9.00
N GLY A 38 -7.20 -8.45 -7.96
CA GLY A 38 -7.57 -9.36 -6.88
C GLY A 38 -6.38 -9.76 -6.00
N VAL A 39 -5.49 -8.80 -5.71
CA VAL A 39 -4.32 -8.98 -4.85
C VAL A 39 -4.78 -9.32 -3.44
N LYS A 40 -4.41 -10.50 -2.95
CA LYS A 40 -4.86 -11.03 -1.65
C LYS A 40 -3.89 -10.74 -0.50
N TYR A 41 -2.61 -10.60 -0.81
CA TYR A 41 -1.55 -10.46 0.19
C TYR A 41 -0.77 -9.17 -0.08
N TRP A 42 -0.56 -8.40 0.98
CA TRP A 42 0.17 -7.14 0.94
C TRP A 42 1.26 -7.17 2.01
N GLY A 43 2.46 -6.76 1.61
CA GLY A 43 3.57 -6.51 2.53
C GLY A 43 3.52 -5.07 3.02
N LEU A 44 3.60 -4.87 4.33
CA LEU A 44 3.65 -3.54 4.93
C LEU A 44 5.12 -3.14 5.09
N GLY A 45 5.63 -2.36 4.13
CA GLY A 45 7.03 -1.93 4.11
C GLY A 45 8.00 -3.05 3.71
N ASN A 46 9.30 -2.79 3.85
CA ASN A 46 10.37 -3.74 3.52
C ASN A 46 11.56 -3.55 4.47
N GLU A 47 11.97 -4.63 5.16
CA GLU A 47 13.16 -4.69 6.02
C GLU A 47 13.41 -3.46 6.91
N VAL A 48 12.34 -2.86 7.43
CA VAL A 48 12.36 -1.55 8.09
C VAL A 48 13.28 -1.44 9.32
N TYR A 49 13.83 -2.56 9.79
CA TYR A 49 14.79 -2.61 10.89
C TYR A 49 16.22 -2.21 10.46
N GLY A 50 16.57 -2.40 9.17
CA GLY A 50 17.92 -2.22 8.67
C GLY A 50 18.32 -0.74 8.55
N ASP A 51 19.52 -0.39 9.00
CA ASP A 51 20.07 0.97 8.92
C ASP A 51 20.32 1.45 7.48
N TRP A 52 20.36 0.52 6.52
CA TRP A 52 20.40 0.79 5.09
C TRP A 52 19.04 1.22 4.50
N GLN A 53 17.93 1.05 5.22
CA GLN A 53 16.60 1.36 4.70
C GLN A 53 16.22 2.82 4.92
N ILE A 54 15.69 3.44 3.86
CA ILE A 54 15.03 4.75 3.98
C ILE A 54 13.79 4.58 4.84
N GLY A 55 13.65 5.41 5.87
CA GLY A 55 12.55 5.31 6.82
C GLY A 55 12.68 4.14 7.79
N GLN A 56 13.93 3.75 8.11
CA GLN A 56 14.26 2.80 9.18
C GLN A 56 13.51 3.15 10.48
N LYS A 57 13.02 2.11 11.17
CA LYS A 57 12.28 2.20 12.42
C LYS A 57 12.72 1.12 13.39
N ASN A 58 12.66 1.42 14.69
CA ASN A 58 12.70 0.40 15.73
C ASN A 58 11.42 -0.47 15.68
N ALA A 59 11.40 -1.53 16.49
CA ALA A 59 10.31 -2.50 16.48
C ALA A 59 8.98 -1.89 16.94
N GLU A 60 9.01 -1.04 17.98
CA GLU A 60 7.82 -0.43 18.58
C GLU A 60 7.13 0.54 17.61
N ASP A 61 7.91 1.42 16.97
CA ASP A 61 7.42 2.41 16.02
C ASP A 61 6.84 1.73 14.77
N TYR A 62 7.53 0.71 14.25
CA TYR A 62 7.01 -0.06 13.13
C TYR A 62 5.73 -0.80 13.50
N ALA A 63 5.66 -1.45 14.66
CA ALA A 63 4.46 -2.18 15.07
C ALA A 63 3.24 -1.27 15.20
N SER A 64 3.43 -0.07 15.76
CA SER A 64 2.38 0.95 15.87
C SER A 64 1.90 1.41 14.48
N GLU A 65 2.83 1.77 13.60
CA GLU A 65 2.49 2.26 12.26
C GLU A 65 1.87 1.17 11.38
N ALA A 66 2.46 -0.02 11.33
CA ALA A 66 1.95 -1.14 10.56
C ALA A 66 0.53 -1.51 10.98
N ARG A 67 0.20 -1.38 12.28
CA ARG A 67 -1.16 -1.58 12.77
C ARG A 67 -2.14 -0.57 12.19
N GLU A 68 -1.75 0.70 12.07
CA GLU A 68 -2.62 1.71 11.46
C GLU A 68 -2.80 1.47 9.95
N TYR A 69 -1.75 1.06 9.24
CA TYR A 69 -1.84 0.71 7.81
C TYR A 69 -2.69 -0.53 7.52
N ALA A 70 -2.85 -1.42 8.51
CA ALA A 70 -3.59 -2.67 8.37
C ALA A 70 -5.09 -2.56 8.71
N LYS A 71 -5.57 -1.40 9.18
CA LYS A 71 -6.98 -1.15 9.50
C LYS A 71 -7.81 -0.92 8.24
#